data_AF-A0A2T3NL11-F1
#
_entry.id   AF-A0A2T3NL11-F1
#
_cell.length_a   1.000
_cell.length_b   1.000
_cell.length_c   1.000
_cell.angle_alpha   90.00
_cell.angle_beta   90.00
_cell.angle_gamma   90.00
#
_symmetry.space_group_name_H-M   'P 1'
#
loop_
_entity.id
_entity.type
_entity.pdbx_description
1 polymer ?
#
loop_
_entity_poly.entity_id
_entity_poly.type
_entity_poly.pdbx_seq_one_letter_code
_entity_poly.pdbx_strand_id
1 'polypeptide(L)'
;MGNCHCSECRKFTGSDYSSVGGLSSDKFRLTSGEDFIIVYPKSEDTELAFCSTCGSSLFSRKLKTEMHNIRLGILDDIPTHKPSFHIYTGSKASWNEITDGLQQFEKGPVK
;
A
#
# COMPACT_ATOMS: atom_id res chain seq x y z
N MET A 1 -2.22 -10.41 -0.75
CA MET A 1 -1.49 -9.15 -1.05
C MET A 1 -1.71 -8.83 -2.51
N GLY A 2 -1.70 -7.56 -2.90
CA GLY A 2 -2.06 -7.21 -4.26
C GLY A 2 -1.49 -5.87 -4.72
N ASN A 3 -1.61 -5.67 -6.02
CA ASN A 3 -1.20 -4.45 -6.71
C ASN A 3 -2.43 -3.53 -6.81
N CYS A 4 -2.40 -2.41 -6.12
CA CYS A 4 -3.46 -1.40 -6.16
C CYS A 4 -3.15 -0.32 -7.18
N HIS A 5 -4.03 -0.20 -8.18
CA HIS A 5 -3.87 0.70 -9.31
C HIS A 5 -4.65 2.01 -9.15
N CYS A 6 -5.29 2.27 -8.01
CA CYS A 6 -6.06 3.51 -7.83
C CYS A 6 -5.16 4.76 -7.84
N SER A 7 -5.73 5.90 -8.24
CA SER A 7 -4.99 7.16 -8.35
C SER A 7 -4.34 7.61 -7.04
N GLU A 8 -4.98 7.34 -5.91
CA GLU A 8 -4.44 7.68 -4.59
C GLU A 8 -3.21 6.85 -4.24
N CYS A 9 -3.22 5.55 -4.55
CA CYS A 9 -2.06 4.70 -4.32
C CYS A 9 -0.90 5.10 -5.22
N ARG A 10 -1.16 5.41 -6.50
CA ARG A 10 -0.13 5.92 -7.42
C ARG A 10 0.49 7.23 -6.93
N LYS A 11 -0.34 8.20 -6.55
CA LYS A 11 0.13 9.49 -6.04
C LYS A 11 0.93 9.34 -4.74
N PHE A 12 0.50 8.43 -3.86
CA PHE A 12 1.18 8.21 -2.59
C PHE A 12 2.54 7.55 -2.76
N THR A 13 2.71 6.64 -3.73
CA THR A 13 4.00 5.95 -3.95
C THR A 13 4.84 6.57 -5.06
N GLY A 14 4.29 7.47 -5.86
CA GLY A 14 4.93 7.98 -7.07
C GLY A 14 5.12 6.94 -8.17
N SER A 15 4.46 5.78 -8.07
CA SER A 15 4.63 4.64 -9.00
C SER A 15 3.34 4.33 -9.77
N ASP A 16 3.44 3.48 -10.79
CA ASP A 16 2.34 3.08 -11.68
C ASP A 16 1.22 2.33 -10.94
N TYR A 17 1.56 1.73 -9.81
CA TYR A 17 0.68 1.09 -8.85
C TYR A 17 1.40 1.00 -7.50
N SER A 18 0.69 0.51 -6.48
CA SER A 18 1.34 0.14 -5.22
C SER A 18 1.12 -1.33 -4.93
N SER A 19 2.21 -2.09 -4.79
CA SER A 19 2.17 -3.41 -4.17
C SER A 19 1.99 -3.26 -2.66
N VAL A 20 0.94 -3.86 -2.12
CA VAL A 20 0.51 -3.67 -0.73
C VAL A 20 0.27 -5.01 -0.04
N GLY A 21 0.84 -5.14 1.16
CA GLY A 21 0.58 -6.23 2.10
C GLY A 21 -0.22 -5.76 3.30
N GLY A 22 -1.41 -6.30 3.50
CA GLY A 22 -2.24 -6.02 4.67
C GLY A 22 -1.96 -7.00 5.81
N LEU A 23 -1.80 -6.50 7.03
CA LEU A 23 -1.77 -7.27 8.26
C LEU A 23 -2.55 -6.57 9.37
N SER A 24 -2.99 -7.34 10.36
CA SER A 24 -3.58 -6.80 11.58
C SER A 24 -2.53 -6.00 12.37
N SER A 25 -2.95 -4.93 13.02
CA SER A 25 -2.04 -3.97 13.69
C SER A 25 -1.30 -4.58 14.87
N ASP A 26 -1.88 -5.57 15.55
CA ASP A 26 -1.24 -6.35 16.60
C ASP A 26 -0.02 -7.16 16.11
N LYS A 27 0.08 -7.40 14.79
CA LYS A 27 1.22 -8.08 14.15
C LYS A 27 2.27 -7.11 13.61
N PHE A 28 2.06 -5.80 13.77
CA PHE A 28 3.00 -4.77 13.34
C PHE A 28 3.73 -4.20 14.57
N ARG A 29 5.05 -4.01 14.44
CA ARG A 29 5.86 -3.34 15.46
C ARG A 29 6.94 -2.50 14.80
N LEU A 30 6.98 -1.22 15.15
CA LEU A 30 8.13 -0.35 14.85
C LEU A 30 9.29 -0.77 15.76
N THR A 31 10.41 -1.10 15.16
CA THR A 31 11.63 -1.49 15.89
C THR A 31 12.57 -0.30 16.12
N SER A 32 12.49 0.73 15.26
CA SER A 32 13.32 1.92 15.31
C SER A 32 12.76 3.03 14.40
N GLY A 33 13.22 4.27 14.60
CA GLY A 33 12.99 5.37 13.66
C GLY A 33 11.63 6.03 13.74
N GLU A 34 10.89 5.84 14.84
CA GLU A 34 9.56 6.45 15.06
C GLU A 34 9.59 7.98 14.94
N ASP A 35 10.66 8.63 15.41
CA ASP A 35 10.86 10.07 15.32
C ASP A 35 10.92 10.61 13.87
N PHE A 36 11.20 9.74 12.90
CA PHE A 36 11.24 10.09 11.48
C PHE A 36 9.91 9.82 10.77
N ILE A 37 8.92 9.24 11.43
CA ILE A 37 7.65 8.90 10.82
C ILE A 37 6.67 10.05 10.99
N ILE A 38 6.17 10.55 9.87
CA ILE A 38 5.04 11.50 9.84
C ILE A 38 3.78 10.73 9.50
N VAL A 39 2.73 10.94 10.30
CA VAL A 39 1.41 10.39 10.09
C VAL A 39 0.48 11.50 9.61
N TYR A 40 -0.09 11.33 8.43
CA TYR A 40 -1.07 12.23 7.84
C TYR A 40 -2.49 11.62 7.98
N PRO A 41 -3.42 12.28 8.70
CA PRO A 41 -4.79 11.82 8.86
C PRO A 41 -5.59 12.11 7.59
N LYS A 42 -5.57 11.16 6.65
CA LYS A 42 -6.25 11.28 5.35
C LYS A 42 -7.78 11.32 5.48
N SER A 43 -8.34 10.59 6.44
CA SER A 43 -9.77 10.60 6.79
C SER A 43 -9.99 10.07 8.21
N GLU A 44 -11.23 10.08 8.69
CA GLU A 44 -11.61 9.51 10.00
C GLU A 44 -11.19 8.05 10.20
N ASP A 45 -11.01 7.28 9.12
CA ASP A 45 -10.66 5.87 9.17
C ASP A 45 -9.28 5.58 8.59
N THR A 46 -8.60 6.55 7.97
CA THR A 46 -7.37 6.28 7.23
C THR A 46 -6.27 7.27 7.56
N GLU A 47 -5.12 6.72 7.92
CA GLU A 47 -3.88 7.47 8.04
C GLU A 47 -2.86 6.97 7.02
N LEU A 48 -2.00 7.89 6.56
CA LEU A 48 -0.84 7.59 5.72
C LEU A 48 0.42 7.88 6.52
N ALA A 49 1.37 6.95 6.53
CA ALA A 49 2.66 7.12 7.19
C ALA A 49 3.79 7.16 6.16
N PHE A 50 4.66 8.16 6.29
CA PHE A 50 5.84 8.34 5.44
C PHE A 50 7.03 8.85 6.24
N CYS A 51 8.24 8.62 5.75
CA CYS A 51 9.47 9.11 6.38
C CYS A 51 9.67 10.61 6.09
N SER A 52 9.88 11.44 7.11
CA SER A 52 10.16 12.87 6.99
C SER A 52 11.52 13.17 6.35
N THR A 53 12.45 12.21 6.41
CA THR A 53 13.83 12.41 5.93
C THR A 53 13.99 12.06 4.45
N CYS A 54 13.52 10.89 4.02
CA CYS A 54 13.68 10.42 2.64
C CYS A 54 12.41 10.49 1.80
N GLY A 55 11.24 10.77 2.40
CA GLY A 55 9.96 10.82 1.70
C GLY A 55 9.35 9.46 1.36
N SER A 56 9.98 8.34 1.73
CA SER A 56 9.45 7.00 1.44
C SER A 56 8.08 6.78 2.08
N SER A 57 7.14 6.30 1.26
CA SER A 57 5.80 5.89 1.67
C SER A 57 5.86 4.55 2.40
N LEU A 58 5.53 4.52 3.69
CA LEU A 58 5.76 3.35 4.54
C LEU A 58 4.54 2.43 4.59
N PHE A 59 3.41 2.97 5.08
CA PHE A 59 2.17 2.22 5.23
C PHE A 59 0.96 3.13 5.30
N SER A 60 -0.23 2.54 5.22
CA SER A 60 -1.46 3.21 5.64
C SER A 60 -2.17 2.39 6.71
N ARG A 61 -2.73 3.05 7.73
CA ARG A 61 -3.47 2.42 8.82
C ARG A 61 -4.97 2.64 8.64
N LYS A 62 -5.75 1.58 8.81
CA LYS A 62 -7.21 1.61 8.89
C LYS A 62 -7.61 1.55 10.36
N LEU A 63 -8.18 2.64 10.88
CA LEU A 63 -8.42 2.81 12.31
C LEU A 63 -9.55 1.91 12.82
N LYS A 64 -10.66 1.80 12.08
CA LYS A 64 -11.82 1.00 12.50
C LYS A 64 -11.60 -0.51 12.43
N THR A 65 -10.77 -0.96 11.48
CA THR A 65 -10.47 -2.39 11.30
C THR A 65 -9.12 -2.79 11.87
N GLU A 66 -8.38 -1.85 12.45
CA GLU A 66 -7.03 -2.04 12.97
C GLU A 66 -6.10 -2.77 11.98
N MET A 67 -6.06 -2.32 10.73
CA MET A 67 -5.21 -2.93 9.68
C MET A 67 -4.08 -2.00 9.26
N HIS A 68 -2.85 -2.53 9.23
CA HIS A 68 -1.72 -1.91 8.57
C HIS A 68 -1.59 -2.44 7.14
N ASN A 69 -1.48 -1.52 6.18
CA ASN A 69 -1.24 -1.83 4.78
C ASN A 69 0.16 -1.35 4.42
N ILE A 70 1.12 -2.26 4.46
CA ILE A 70 2.55 -2.01 4.23
C ILE A 70 2.83 -1.89 2.74
N ARG A 71 3.61 -0.88 2.35
CA ARG A 71 4.12 -0.76 0.99
C ARG A 71 5.24 -1.79 0.81
N LEU A 72 5.06 -2.74 -0.10
CA LEU A 72 6.04 -3.83 -0.24
C LEU A 72 7.37 -3.35 -0.83
N GLY A 73 7.38 -2.20 -1.51
CA GLY A 73 8.60 -1.63 -2.11
C GLY A 73 9.61 -1.06 -1.11
N ILE A 74 9.27 -0.98 0.19
CA ILE A 74 10.22 -0.57 1.24
C ILE A 74 10.83 -1.76 2.00
N LEU A 75 10.49 -2.99 1.62
CA LEU A 75 11.04 -4.18 2.25
C LEU A 75 12.39 -4.51 1.60
N ASP A 76 13.42 -4.71 2.43
CA ASP A 76 14.74 -5.14 1.96
C ASP A 76 14.72 -6.62 1.51
N ASP A 77 13.92 -7.44 2.20
CA ASP A 77 13.76 -8.87 1.90
C ASP A 77 12.49 -9.14 1.09
N ILE A 78 12.56 -10.19 0.27
CA ILE A 78 11.40 -10.67 -0.49
C ILE A 78 10.38 -11.27 0.50
N PRO A 79 9.15 -10.75 0.58
CA PRO A 79 8.14 -11.33 1.45
C PRO A 79 7.79 -12.76 0.98
N THR A 80 7.52 -13.65 1.93
CA THR A 80 7.14 -15.05 1.65
C THR A 80 5.91 -15.15 0.76
N HIS A 81 4.97 -14.22 0.95
CA HIS A 81 3.81 -14.09 0.08
C HIS A 81 4.16 -13.07 -1.01
N LYS A 82 3.69 -13.28 -2.24
CA LYS A 82 3.83 -12.30 -3.33
C LYS A 82 2.46 -11.67 -3.63
N PRO A 83 2.40 -10.50 -4.29
CA PRO A 83 1.14 -10.02 -4.86
C PRO A 83 0.52 -11.11 -5.75
N SER A 84 -0.78 -11.34 -5.59
CA SER A 84 -1.50 -12.42 -6.29
C SER A 84 -2.70 -11.92 -7.10
N PHE A 85 -2.94 -10.61 -7.11
CA PHE A 85 -4.04 -9.97 -7.84
C PHE A 85 -3.79 -8.46 -8.03
N HIS A 86 -4.56 -7.87 -8.94
CA HIS A 86 -4.57 -6.45 -9.26
C HIS A 86 -5.96 -5.90 -8.98
N ILE A 87 -6.06 -4.80 -8.24
CA ILE A 87 -7.33 -4.12 -7.95
C ILE A 87 -7.31 -2.69 -8.47
N TYR A 88 -8.49 -2.15 -8.77
CA TYR A 88 -8.67 -0.83 -9.37
C TYR A 88 -8.00 -0.68 -10.75
N THR A 89 -7.94 -1.75 -11.55
CA THR A 89 -7.29 -1.72 -12.87
C THR A 89 -7.99 -0.78 -13.86
N GLY A 90 -9.29 -0.49 -13.65
CA GLY A 90 -10.01 0.55 -14.41
C GLY A 90 -9.49 1.97 -14.17
N SER A 91 -8.66 2.17 -13.14
CA SER A 91 -7.97 3.43 -12.85
C SER A 91 -6.46 3.35 -13.11
N LYS A 92 -5.93 2.26 -13.70
CA LYS A 92 -4.48 2.08 -13.89
C LYS A 92 -3.85 3.24 -14.65
N ALA A 93 -2.55 3.46 -14.42
CA ALA A 93 -1.79 4.38 -15.25
C ALA A 93 -1.91 3.98 -16.73
N SER A 94 -2.18 4.95 -17.61
CA SER A 94 -2.42 4.68 -19.03
C SER A 94 -1.18 4.09 -19.72
N TRP A 95 0.01 4.43 -19.22
CA TRP A 95 1.31 3.95 -19.71
C TRP A 95 1.74 2.60 -19.14
N ASN A 96 1.03 2.05 -18.14
CA ASN A 96 1.38 0.78 -17.53
C ASN A 96 0.52 -0.35 -18.10
N GLU A 97 1.14 -1.39 -18.65
CA GLU A 97 0.48 -2.61 -19.11
C GLU A 97 0.68 -3.73 -18.07
N ILE A 98 -0.41 -4.40 -17.68
CA ILE A 98 -0.34 -5.56 -16.78
C ILE A 98 -0.11 -6.80 -17.64
N THR A 99 1.11 -7.34 -17.60
CA THR A 99 1.55 -8.44 -18.47
C THR A 99 1.63 -9.80 -17.78
N ASP A 100 1.33 -9.88 -16.49
CA ASP A 100 1.24 -11.15 -15.77
C ASP A 100 -0.14 -11.81 -15.90
N GLY A 101 -0.25 -13.06 -15.44
CA GLY A 101 -1.50 -13.82 -15.45
C GLY A 101 -2.35 -13.67 -14.18
N LEU A 102 -2.09 -12.67 -13.34
CA LEU A 102 -2.80 -12.53 -12.07
C LEU A 102 -4.22 -11.99 -12.28
N GLN A 103 -5.12 -12.32 -11.35
CA GLN A 103 -6.51 -11.86 -11.42
C GLN A 103 -6.57 -10.33 -11.38
N GLN A 104 -7.35 -9.74 -12.28
CA GLN A 104 -7.53 -8.30 -12.40
C GLN A 104 -8.96 -7.91 -12.06
N PHE A 105 -9.11 -6.94 -11.17
CA PHE A 105 -10.39 -6.35 -10.79
C PHE A 105 -10.41 -4.87 -11.16
N GLU A 106 -11.39 -4.45 -11.96
CA GLU A 106 -11.52 -3.04 -12.38
C GLU A 106 -11.73 -2.08 -11.20
N LYS A 107 -12.31 -2.60 -10.11
CA LYS A 107 -12.60 -1.88 -8.87
C LYS A 107 -11.93 -2.59 -7.68
N GLY A 108 -12.06 -2.03 -6.48
CA GLY A 108 -11.64 -2.69 -5.25
C GLY A 108 -12.43 -3.98 -5.02
N PRO A 109 -11.95 -4.88 -4.15
CA PRO A 109 -12.72 -6.07 -3.78
C PRO A 109 -14.06 -5.61 -3.18
N VAL A 110 -15.16 -6.11 -3.74
CA VAL A 110 -16.49 -6.00 -3.11
C VAL A 110 -16.38 -6.78 -1.81
N LYS A 111 -16.58 -6.09 -0.68
CA LYS A 111 -16.65 -6.75 0.62
C LYS A 111 -17.75 -7.80 0.63
#